data_AF-A0A539DZZ4-F1
#
_entry.id   AF-A0A539DZZ4-F1
#
_cell.length_a   1.000
_cell.length_b   1.000
_cell.length_c   1.000
_cell.angle_alpha   90.00
_cell.angle_beta   90.00
_cell.angle_gamma   90.00
#
_symmetry.space_group_name_H-M   'P 1'
#
loop_
_entity.id
_entity.type
_entity.pdbx_description
1 polymer ?
#
loop_
_entity_poly.entity_id
_entity_poly.type
_entity_poly.pdbx_seq_one_letter_code
_entity_poly.pdbx_strand_id
1 'polypeptide(L)'
;MIRDGVLVLADGSVFEGELLGAENGAAASSGEVVFNTVLSGYQEVITDPSYAGQIITFTTPHIGNYGVNATDFEARRPFCRGIIVRDLARRHSNHRAEASLDAMLARYSIAGIGGIDTRRLTRLLRDTGAMPGAFGADEATARAAAASEKGTDGIDLVAEVTTPQPYSIGAGARHVVAYDFGLKHSILRDLSGLGRITVVPAGTTAAEVIAMRPDGVFLSNGPGDPAQVGYAVAAIRELLGKLPVFGICLGHQLLCRAIGGDTFKLAFGHHGGNHPVRHETT
;
A
#
# COMPACT_ATOMS: atom_id res chain seq x y z
N MET A 1 19.79 14.05 16.31
CA MET A 1 19.31 14.13 17.71
C MET A 1 18.32 13.00 17.87
N ILE A 2 18.42 12.20 18.93
CA ILE A 2 17.42 11.17 19.21
C ILE A 2 16.12 11.88 19.60
N ARG A 3 15.00 11.44 19.03
CA ARG A 3 13.66 11.95 19.34
C ARG A 3 12.89 10.82 19.98
N ASP A 4 12.67 10.88 21.27
CA ASP A 4 11.92 9.83 21.96
C ASP A 4 10.47 9.79 21.44
N GLY A 5 9.91 8.60 21.37
CA GLY A 5 8.55 8.39 20.92
C GLY A 5 7.96 7.09 21.46
N VAL A 6 6.65 6.97 21.28
CA VAL A 6 5.88 5.83 21.76
C VAL A 6 4.86 5.43 20.70
N LEU A 7 4.74 4.12 20.48
CA LEU A 7 3.67 3.50 19.71
C LEU A 7 2.65 2.91 20.69
N VAL A 8 1.38 3.25 20.49
CA VAL A 8 0.24 2.71 21.24
C VAL A 8 -0.71 2.02 20.25
N LEU A 9 -1.14 0.80 20.58
CA LEU A 9 -2.13 0.06 19.81
C LEU A 9 -3.52 0.19 20.44
N ALA A 10 -4.56 -0.13 19.66
CA ALA A 10 -5.95 -0.10 20.13
C ALA A 10 -6.24 -1.05 21.31
N ASP A 11 -5.48 -2.14 21.45
CA ASP A 11 -5.56 -3.05 22.61
C ASP A 11 -4.89 -2.50 23.89
N GLY A 12 -4.28 -1.30 23.80
CA GLY A 12 -3.56 -0.65 24.88
C GLY A 12 -2.09 -1.04 25.00
N SER A 13 -1.57 -1.93 24.16
CA SER A 13 -0.15 -2.28 24.09
C SER A 13 0.71 -1.06 23.77
N VAL A 14 1.85 -0.93 24.46
CA VAL A 14 2.78 0.21 24.34
C VAL A 14 4.17 -0.28 23.97
N PHE A 15 4.82 0.46 23.07
CA PHE A 15 6.22 0.25 22.64
C PHE A 15 6.96 1.59 22.62
N GLU A 16 7.99 1.71 23.45
CA GLU A 16 8.90 2.85 23.46
C GLU A 16 9.92 2.72 22.33
N GLY A 17 10.27 3.85 21.72
CA GLY A 17 11.20 3.90 20.60
C GLY A 17 11.64 5.32 20.26
N GLU A 18 12.10 5.49 19.03
CA GLU A 18 12.67 6.75 18.54
C GLU A 18 11.95 7.20 17.26
N LEU A 19 11.45 8.43 17.23
CA LEU A 19 10.77 8.99 16.05
C LEU A 19 11.78 9.27 14.92
N LEU A 20 11.42 8.84 13.72
CA LEU A 20 12.20 8.95 12.47
C LEU A 20 11.34 9.52 11.34
N GLY A 21 11.97 9.98 10.26
CA GLY A 21 11.29 10.65 9.16
C GLY A 21 10.70 12.01 9.56
N ALA A 22 9.55 12.33 8.99
CA ALA A 22 8.91 13.64 9.11
C ALA A 22 8.66 14.08 10.57
N GLU A 23 8.84 15.37 10.83
CA GLU A 23 8.48 16.01 12.09
C GLU A 23 7.01 16.40 12.06
N ASN A 24 6.19 15.70 12.86
CA ASN A 24 4.75 15.98 12.95
C ASN A 24 4.39 16.92 14.13
N GLY A 25 5.38 17.60 14.71
CA GLY A 25 5.19 18.42 15.90
C GLY A 25 4.57 17.61 17.04
N ALA A 26 3.46 18.10 17.60
CA ALA A 26 2.70 17.42 18.65
C ALA A 26 1.69 16.38 18.13
N ALA A 27 1.49 16.26 16.82
CA ALA A 27 0.50 15.33 16.26
C ALA A 27 1.04 13.89 16.20
N ALA A 28 0.20 12.92 16.58
CA ALA A 28 0.48 11.51 16.39
C ALA A 28 0.13 11.07 14.95
N SER A 29 0.90 10.12 14.41
CA SER A 29 0.55 9.41 13.18
C SER A 29 -0.25 8.18 13.52
N SER A 30 -1.45 8.03 12.96
CA SER A 30 -2.33 6.88 13.16
C SER A 30 -2.61 6.12 11.86
N GLY A 31 -2.92 4.83 12.00
CA GLY A 31 -3.35 3.96 10.91
C GLY A 31 -3.55 2.53 11.40
N GLU A 32 -4.00 1.65 10.50
CA GLU A 32 -4.01 0.21 10.77
C GLU A 32 -2.58 -0.34 10.76
N VAL A 33 -2.15 -0.96 11.86
CA VAL A 33 -0.81 -1.52 11.98
C VAL A 33 -0.78 -2.91 11.37
N VAL A 34 0.04 -3.07 10.34
CA VAL A 34 0.32 -4.33 9.65
C VAL A 34 1.80 -4.67 9.76
N PHE A 35 2.17 -5.92 9.47
CA PHE A 35 3.57 -6.33 9.36
C PHE A 35 3.88 -6.89 7.99
N ASN A 36 5.09 -6.66 7.47
CA ASN A 36 5.57 -7.19 6.20
C ASN A 36 6.91 -7.94 6.39
N THR A 37 6.99 -9.15 5.82
CA THR A 37 8.12 -10.08 5.97
C THR A 37 9.23 -9.95 4.92
N VAL A 38 9.15 -8.98 4.00
CA VAL A 38 10.20 -8.81 2.99
C VAL A 38 11.56 -8.53 3.63
N LEU A 39 12.60 -9.19 3.11
CA LEU A 39 14.00 -8.98 3.52
C LEU A 39 14.68 -7.84 2.74
N SER A 40 14.11 -7.44 1.61
CA SER A 40 14.55 -6.35 0.74
C SER A 40 13.34 -5.73 0.04
N GLY A 41 13.50 -4.60 -0.64
CA GLY A 41 12.39 -3.89 -1.26
C GLY A 41 11.56 -3.01 -0.31
N TYR A 42 12.17 -2.42 0.72
CA TYR A 42 11.45 -1.58 1.69
C TYR A 42 10.93 -0.30 1.02
N GLN A 43 11.63 0.24 0.02
CA GLN A 43 11.22 1.47 -0.63
C GLN A 43 9.98 1.22 -1.51
N GLU A 44 10.01 0.13 -2.26
CA GLU A 44 8.92 -0.37 -3.09
C GLU A 44 7.69 -0.63 -2.23
N VAL A 45 7.87 -1.24 -1.05
CA VAL A 45 6.78 -1.46 -0.07
C VAL A 45 6.23 -0.14 0.46
N ILE A 46 7.07 0.81 0.87
CA ILE A 46 6.64 2.11 1.40
C ILE A 46 5.87 2.93 0.35
N THR A 47 6.24 2.76 -0.92
CA THR A 47 5.66 3.50 -2.05
C THR A 47 4.52 2.77 -2.75
N ASP A 48 4.17 1.57 -2.30
CA ASP A 48 3.03 0.82 -2.82
C ASP A 48 1.71 1.45 -2.33
N PRO A 49 0.81 1.89 -3.23
CA PRO A 49 -0.46 2.51 -2.86
C PRO A 49 -1.38 1.61 -2.04
N SER A 50 -1.19 0.28 -2.09
CA SER A 50 -1.97 -0.67 -1.31
C SER A 50 -1.82 -0.50 0.21
N TYR A 51 -0.78 0.19 0.69
CA TYR A 51 -0.61 0.52 2.11
C TYR A 51 -1.30 1.83 2.53
N ALA A 52 -2.13 2.45 1.70
CA ALA A 52 -2.90 3.62 2.13
C ALA A 52 -3.70 3.30 3.40
N GLY A 53 -3.72 4.22 4.36
CA GLY A 53 -4.37 4.00 5.66
C GLY A 53 -3.60 3.12 6.65
N GLN A 54 -2.46 2.55 6.27
CA GLN A 54 -1.73 1.57 7.10
C GLN A 54 -0.39 2.10 7.61
N ILE A 55 0.04 1.62 8.79
CA ILE A 55 1.39 1.77 9.32
C ILE A 55 2.13 0.44 9.14
N ILE A 56 3.26 0.49 8.44
CA ILE A 56 3.98 -0.71 8.00
C ILE A 56 5.06 -1.10 9.03
N THR A 57 4.89 -2.24 9.68
CA THR A 57 5.93 -2.86 10.51
C THR A 57 6.81 -3.77 9.68
N PHE A 58 8.10 -3.45 9.57
CA PHE A 58 9.06 -4.35 8.93
C PHE A 58 9.57 -5.38 9.94
N THR A 59 9.48 -6.66 9.59
CA THR A 59 10.06 -7.73 10.42
C THR A 59 11.57 -7.81 10.29
N THR A 60 12.10 -7.37 9.15
CA THR A 60 13.55 -7.30 8.89
C THR A 60 14.16 -6.23 9.78
N PRO A 61 15.18 -6.55 10.60
CA PRO A 61 15.61 -5.66 11.67
C PRO A 61 16.30 -4.39 11.17
N HIS A 62 17.13 -4.51 10.12
CA HIS A 62 17.85 -3.39 9.52
C HIS A 62 17.13 -2.90 8.27
N ILE A 63 16.60 -1.69 8.34
CA ILE A 63 15.90 -1.02 7.24
C ILE A 63 16.64 0.25 6.85
N GLY A 64 16.70 0.58 5.55
CA GLY A 64 17.43 1.75 5.04
C GLY A 64 18.89 1.49 4.62
N ASN A 65 19.37 0.24 4.70
CA ASN A 65 20.77 -0.13 4.45
C ASN A 65 21.26 0.16 3.01
N TYR A 66 20.39 0.12 2.00
CA TYR A 66 20.74 0.48 0.63
C TYR A 66 20.22 1.86 0.19
N GLY A 67 19.77 2.69 1.14
CA GLY A 67 19.27 4.03 0.85
C GLY A 67 18.01 3.99 0.01
N VAL A 68 17.78 5.04 -0.78
CA VAL A 68 16.65 5.14 -1.70
C VAL A 68 17.11 5.68 -3.05
N ASN A 69 16.31 5.48 -4.09
CA ASN A 69 16.54 6.05 -5.42
C ASN A 69 15.24 6.28 -6.18
N ALA A 70 15.25 7.10 -7.23
CA ALA A 70 14.04 7.38 -8.00
C ALA A 70 13.41 6.15 -8.69
N THR A 71 14.21 5.13 -9.04
CA THR A 71 13.76 3.99 -9.85
C THR A 71 12.99 2.91 -9.08
N ASP A 72 13.13 2.86 -7.75
CA ASP A 72 12.47 1.89 -6.86
C ASP A 72 11.14 2.44 -6.28
N PHE A 73 10.61 3.54 -6.84
CA PHE A 73 9.26 4.03 -6.50
C PHE A 73 8.19 3.24 -7.25
N GLU A 74 7.29 2.62 -6.49
CA GLU A 74 6.12 1.92 -7.04
C GLU A 74 4.91 2.85 -7.27
N ALA A 75 4.97 4.11 -6.86
CA ALA A 75 3.97 5.12 -7.17
C ALA A 75 4.54 6.54 -7.14
N ARG A 76 3.71 7.53 -7.47
CA ARG A 76 4.09 8.96 -7.47
C ARG A 76 4.56 9.49 -6.10
N ARG A 77 4.14 8.84 -5.01
CA ARG A 77 4.50 9.15 -3.62
C ARG A 77 4.17 7.95 -2.72
N PRO A 78 4.70 7.88 -1.49
CA PRO A 78 4.18 6.99 -0.45
C PRO A 78 2.73 7.33 -0.07
N PHE A 79 1.95 6.29 0.22
CA PHE A 79 0.57 6.42 0.71
C PHE A 79 0.36 5.85 2.11
N CYS A 80 1.32 5.10 2.63
CA CYS A 80 1.26 4.63 4.01
C CYS A 80 1.19 5.79 5.01
N ARG A 81 0.60 5.53 6.18
CA ARG A 81 0.49 6.49 7.28
C ARG A 81 1.77 6.56 8.12
N GLY A 82 2.64 5.56 8.00
CA GLY A 82 3.96 5.56 8.62
C GLY A 82 4.68 4.23 8.50
N ILE A 83 5.88 4.17 9.06
CA ILE A 83 6.67 2.94 9.14
C ILE A 83 7.13 2.66 10.57
N ILE A 84 7.34 1.38 10.86
CA ILE A 84 7.82 0.87 12.12
C ILE A 84 9.01 -0.06 11.83
N VAL A 85 10.15 0.21 12.45
CA VAL A 85 11.39 -0.55 12.24
C VAL A 85 12.09 -0.88 13.55
N ARG A 86 12.90 -1.93 13.55
CA ARG A 86 13.74 -2.25 14.72
C ARG A 86 14.96 -1.34 14.79
N ASP A 87 15.65 -1.17 13.67
CA ASP A 87 16.88 -0.38 13.53
C ASP A 87 16.91 0.28 12.15
N LEU A 88 16.92 1.62 12.13
CA LEU A 88 17.09 2.40 10.93
C LEU A 88 18.58 2.59 10.65
N ALA A 89 19.04 2.19 9.47
CA ALA A 89 20.43 2.27 9.10
C ALA A 89 20.98 3.70 9.17
N ARG A 90 21.95 3.91 10.07
CA ARG A 90 22.67 5.19 10.24
C ARG A 90 23.38 5.67 8.96
N ARG A 91 23.78 4.72 8.11
CA ARG A 91 24.43 4.96 6.83
C ARG A 91 23.86 3.97 5.81
N HIS A 92 23.53 4.48 4.62
CA HIS A 92 23.24 3.65 3.46
C HIS A 92 24.53 3.34 2.68
N SER A 93 24.60 2.17 2.04
CA SER A 93 25.74 1.76 1.23
C SER A 93 25.31 0.90 0.06
N ASN A 94 24.94 1.56 -1.04
CA ASN A 94 24.63 0.92 -2.31
C ASN A 94 24.98 1.87 -3.46
N HIS A 95 25.47 1.35 -4.59
CA HIS A 95 25.85 2.17 -5.74
C HIS A 95 24.66 2.90 -6.39
N ARG A 96 23.43 2.41 -6.19
CA ARG A 96 22.19 3.05 -6.67
C ARG A 96 21.66 4.11 -5.70
N ALA A 97 22.20 4.22 -4.49
CA ALA A 97 21.63 5.10 -3.48
C ALA A 97 21.82 6.58 -3.83
N GLU A 98 20.72 7.32 -3.86
CA GLU A 98 20.68 8.77 -4.11
C GLU A 98 20.44 9.56 -2.81
N ALA A 99 19.81 8.94 -1.81
CA ALA A 99 19.57 9.53 -0.48
C ALA A 99 19.39 8.46 0.60
N SER A 100 19.32 8.88 1.87
CA SER A 100 18.92 8.01 2.98
C SER A 100 17.40 7.79 2.99
N LEU A 101 16.96 6.68 3.60
CA LEU A 101 15.53 6.43 3.81
C LEU A 101 14.91 7.51 4.70
N ASP A 102 15.58 7.95 5.76
CA ASP A 102 15.10 9.02 6.64
C ASP A 102 14.80 10.32 5.88
N ALA A 103 15.71 10.69 4.96
CA ALA A 103 15.52 11.86 4.12
C ALA A 103 14.34 11.71 3.15
N MET A 104 14.10 10.51 2.62
CA MET A 104 12.90 10.22 1.81
C MET A 104 11.63 10.38 2.63
N LEU A 105 11.58 9.79 3.82
CA LEU A 105 10.43 9.86 4.70
C LEU A 105 10.10 11.32 5.06
N ALA A 106 11.10 12.11 5.46
CA ALA A 106 10.94 13.53 5.72
C ALA A 106 10.46 14.31 4.48
N ARG A 107 11.02 14.05 3.30
CA ARG A 107 10.63 14.70 2.03
C ARG A 107 9.16 14.47 1.67
N TYR A 108 8.62 13.30 1.97
CA TYR A 108 7.23 12.94 1.66
C TYR A 108 6.28 13.07 2.85
N SER A 109 6.71 13.72 3.92
CA SER A 109 5.92 13.91 5.15
C SER A 109 5.42 12.59 5.75
N ILE A 110 6.24 11.54 5.66
CA ILE A 110 5.99 10.24 6.29
C ILE A 110 6.81 10.17 7.57
N ALA A 111 6.14 9.93 8.70
CA ALA A 111 6.80 9.67 9.96
C ALA A 111 6.99 8.17 10.18
N GLY A 112 7.86 7.82 11.10
CA GLY A 112 7.96 6.47 11.60
C GLY A 112 8.52 6.41 13.01
N ILE A 113 8.63 5.18 13.52
CA ILE A 113 9.23 4.90 14.82
C ILE A 113 10.20 3.71 14.70
N GLY A 114 11.40 3.93 15.23
CA GLY A 114 12.51 2.98 15.28
C GLY A 114 12.75 2.49 16.71
N GLY A 115 13.66 1.55 16.90
CA GLY A 115 14.08 1.11 18.23
C GLY A 115 13.12 0.11 18.90
N ILE A 116 11.95 -0.16 18.30
CA ILE A 116 10.95 -1.02 18.90
C ILE A 116 11.23 -2.51 18.70
N ASP A 117 10.74 -3.37 19.58
CA ASP A 117 10.72 -4.82 19.38
C ASP A 117 9.67 -5.21 18.31
N THR A 118 10.06 -5.11 17.04
CA THR A 118 9.19 -5.48 15.91
C THR A 118 8.81 -6.96 15.90
N ARG A 119 9.57 -7.83 16.56
CA ARG A 119 9.22 -9.26 16.70
C ARG A 119 8.08 -9.44 17.69
N ARG A 120 8.11 -8.77 18.84
CA ARG A 120 6.97 -8.73 19.79
C ARG A 120 5.73 -8.18 19.10
N LEU A 121 5.83 -7.06 18.40
CA LEU A 121 4.72 -6.46 17.66
C LEU A 121 4.15 -7.42 16.61
N THR A 122 5.01 -8.06 15.80
CA THR A 122 4.58 -9.00 14.77
C THR A 122 3.83 -10.20 15.37
N ARG A 123 4.31 -10.75 16.49
CA ARG A 123 3.63 -11.85 17.19
C ARG A 123 2.26 -11.44 17.70
N LEU A 124 2.18 -10.24 18.28
CA LEU A 124 0.91 -9.68 18.75
C LEU A 124 -0.09 -9.59 17.60
N LEU A 125 0.26 -8.89 16.51
CA LEU A 125 -0.62 -8.72 15.34
C LEU A 125 -1.00 -10.05 14.68
N ARG A 126 -0.11 -11.04 14.68
CA ARG A 126 -0.43 -12.39 14.18
C ARG A 126 -1.48 -13.08 15.07
N ASP A 127 -1.36 -12.95 16.38
CA ASP A 127 -2.20 -13.64 17.36
C ASP A 127 -3.56 -12.94 17.57
N THR A 128 -3.62 -11.63 17.42
CA THR A 128 -4.82 -10.80 17.66
C THR A 128 -5.43 -10.19 16.41
N GLY A 129 -4.75 -10.27 15.26
CA GLY A 129 -5.11 -9.56 14.04
C GLY A 129 -4.49 -8.16 13.94
N ALA A 130 -4.52 -7.61 12.72
CA ALA A 130 -4.20 -6.22 12.44
C ALA A 130 -5.21 -5.30 13.15
N MET A 131 -4.71 -4.18 13.67
CA MET A 131 -5.53 -3.27 14.48
C MET A 131 -5.08 -1.82 14.33
N PRO A 132 -5.93 -0.86 14.69
CA PRO A 132 -5.53 0.53 14.78
C PRO A 132 -4.37 0.74 15.76
N GLY A 133 -3.49 1.66 15.42
CA GLY A 133 -2.41 2.11 16.29
C GLY A 133 -1.95 3.50 15.90
N ALA A 134 -1.21 4.13 16.80
CA ALA A 134 -0.63 5.43 16.54
C ALA A 134 0.69 5.62 17.29
N PHE A 135 1.57 6.43 16.73
CA PHE A 135 2.83 6.78 17.37
C PHE A 135 3.07 8.29 17.37
N GLY A 136 3.78 8.77 18.38
CA GLY A 136 4.10 10.19 18.57
C GLY A 136 5.01 10.41 19.77
N ALA A 137 5.31 11.67 20.08
CA ALA A 137 6.17 12.04 21.20
C ALA A 137 5.46 11.91 22.58
N ASP A 138 4.14 12.02 22.60
CA ASP A 138 3.32 11.97 23.82
C ASP A 138 2.38 10.77 23.80
N GLU A 139 2.41 9.96 24.87
CA GLU A 139 1.63 8.73 24.97
C GLU A 139 0.12 9.00 25.00
N ALA A 140 -0.33 10.02 25.73
CA ALA A 140 -1.75 10.34 25.83
C ALA A 140 -2.33 10.70 24.45
N THR A 141 -1.58 11.48 23.67
CA THR A 141 -1.94 11.85 22.30
C THR A 141 -1.94 10.65 21.38
N ALA A 142 -0.90 9.79 21.43
CA ALA A 142 -0.84 8.56 20.65
C ALA A 142 -2.00 7.60 21.01
N ARG A 143 -2.31 7.44 22.29
CA ARG A 143 -3.42 6.60 22.76
C ARG A 143 -4.77 7.10 22.27
N ALA A 144 -5.02 8.41 22.34
CA ALA A 144 -6.24 9.02 21.83
C ALA A 144 -6.37 8.82 20.30
N ALA A 145 -5.28 9.02 19.56
CA ALA A 145 -5.24 8.82 18.12
C ALA A 145 -5.52 7.36 17.74
N ALA A 146 -4.86 6.39 18.40
CA ALA A 146 -5.07 4.96 18.17
C ALA A 146 -6.51 4.52 18.44
N ALA A 147 -7.15 5.08 19.48
CA ALA A 147 -8.55 4.77 19.80
C ALA A 147 -9.55 5.38 18.80
N SER A 148 -9.20 6.51 18.16
CA SER A 148 -10.04 7.19 17.17
C SER A 148 -9.87 6.68 15.74
N GLU A 149 -8.77 5.97 15.48
CA GLU A 149 -8.42 5.44 14.17
C GLU A 149 -9.39 4.32 13.76
N LYS A 150 -9.92 4.43 12.54
CA LYS A 150 -10.94 3.53 12.01
C LYS A 150 -10.34 2.31 11.30
N GLY A 151 -9.05 2.37 10.98
CA GLY A 151 -8.36 1.35 10.19
C GLY A 151 -8.73 1.43 8.72
N THR A 152 -8.75 0.29 8.03
CA THR A 152 -8.98 0.23 6.58
C THR A 152 -10.34 -0.37 6.18
N ASP A 153 -11.06 -0.94 7.15
CA ASP A 153 -12.31 -1.67 6.91
C ASP A 153 -13.47 -0.71 6.71
N GLY A 154 -14.32 -0.96 5.72
CA GLY A 154 -15.45 -0.08 5.43
C GLY A 154 -15.07 1.31 4.90
N ILE A 155 -13.85 1.49 4.37
CA ILE A 155 -13.38 2.77 3.79
C ILE A 155 -12.98 2.59 2.32
N ASP A 156 -13.45 3.48 1.45
CA ASP A 156 -12.96 3.60 0.07
C ASP A 156 -11.64 4.39 0.04
N LEU A 157 -10.53 3.67 0.25
CA LEU A 157 -9.18 4.24 0.13
C LEU A 157 -8.72 4.36 -1.33
N VAL A 158 -9.43 3.77 -2.29
CA VAL A 158 -9.11 3.87 -3.71
C VAL A 158 -9.25 5.31 -4.20
N ALA A 159 -10.28 6.00 -3.72
CA ALA A 159 -10.51 7.41 -4.02
C ALA A 159 -9.35 8.33 -3.61
N GLU A 160 -8.55 7.94 -2.60
CA GLU A 160 -7.37 8.72 -2.15
C GLU A 160 -6.15 8.54 -3.06
N VAL A 161 -6.07 7.42 -3.78
CA VAL A 161 -4.84 7.01 -4.48
C VAL A 161 -4.95 7.05 -6.00
N THR A 162 -6.15 6.90 -6.56
CA THR A 162 -6.40 6.88 -8.00
C THR A 162 -5.89 8.14 -8.72
N THR A 163 -5.53 8.00 -10.00
CA THR A 163 -5.18 9.14 -10.86
C THR A 163 -6.38 10.08 -11.03
N PRO A 164 -6.18 11.41 -11.00
CA PRO A 164 -7.27 12.37 -11.20
C PRO A 164 -7.72 12.47 -12.65
N GLN A 165 -6.87 12.09 -13.60
CA GLN A 165 -7.14 12.20 -15.04
C GLN A 165 -6.56 11.01 -15.80
N PRO A 166 -7.19 10.60 -16.91
CA PRO A 166 -6.63 9.57 -17.77
C PRO A 166 -5.27 9.98 -18.34
N TYR A 167 -4.37 9.01 -18.50
CA TYR A 167 -3.10 9.19 -19.19
C TYR A 167 -2.75 7.93 -19.99
N SER A 168 -1.77 8.02 -20.89
CA SER A 168 -1.33 6.88 -21.69
C SER A 168 0.17 6.69 -21.67
N ILE A 169 0.60 5.44 -21.72
CA ILE A 169 2.00 5.03 -21.76
C ILE A 169 2.16 3.81 -22.66
N GLY A 170 3.39 3.58 -23.13
CA GLY A 170 3.68 2.49 -24.05
C GLY A 170 3.22 2.79 -25.47
N ALA A 171 3.49 1.84 -26.35
CA ALA A 171 3.16 1.93 -27.77
C ALA A 171 2.85 0.54 -28.31
N GLY A 172 2.26 0.48 -29.50
CA GLY A 172 1.96 -0.78 -30.17
C GLY A 172 0.49 -0.91 -30.56
N ALA A 173 0.18 -1.98 -31.28
CA ALA A 173 -1.14 -2.23 -31.83
C ALA A 173 -2.15 -2.66 -30.76
N ARG A 174 -1.72 -3.37 -29.72
CA ARG A 174 -2.59 -3.77 -28.61
C ARG A 174 -2.86 -2.59 -27.69
N HIS A 175 -4.13 -2.38 -27.36
CA HIS A 175 -4.59 -1.35 -26.45
C HIS A 175 -5.24 -1.97 -25.22
N VAL A 176 -4.69 -1.69 -24.04
CA VAL A 176 -5.30 -2.07 -22.77
C VAL A 176 -5.75 -0.81 -22.04
N VAL A 177 -6.98 -0.82 -21.52
CA VAL A 177 -7.42 0.19 -20.54
C VAL A 177 -7.18 -0.36 -19.14
N ALA A 178 -6.42 0.37 -18.33
CA ALA A 178 -6.09 -0.01 -16.97
C ALA A 178 -6.83 0.89 -15.98
N TYR A 179 -7.71 0.31 -15.16
CA TYR A 179 -8.28 1.02 -14.01
C TYR A 179 -7.20 1.24 -12.96
N ASP A 180 -7.00 2.50 -12.57
CA ASP A 180 -6.10 2.88 -11.49
C ASP A 180 -6.84 2.85 -10.16
N PHE A 181 -6.75 1.73 -9.46
CA PHE A 181 -7.21 1.60 -8.09
C PHE A 181 -6.11 1.91 -7.04
N GLY A 182 -4.96 2.45 -7.46
CA GLY A 182 -3.71 2.44 -6.70
C GLY A 182 -2.60 1.69 -7.45
N LEU A 183 -2.53 1.89 -8.76
CA LEU A 183 -1.70 1.14 -9.68
C LEU A 183 -0.21 1.31 -9.38
N LYS A 184 0.48 0.18 -9.25
CA LYS A 184 1.93 0.11 -9.12
C LYS A 184 2.65 0.38 -10.45
N HIS A 185 3.72 1.16 -10.38
CA HIS A 185 4.57 1.46 -11.53
C HIS A 185 5.19 0.21 -12.17
N SER A 186 5.57 -0.80 -11.39
CA SER A 186 6.09 -2.07 -11.93
C SER A 186 5.08 -2.77 -12.86
N ILE A 187 3.82 -2.86 -12.44
CA ILE A 187 2.73 -3.42 -13.25
C ILE A 187 2.58 -2.63 -14.54
N LEU A 188 2.57 -1.29 -14.46
CA LEU A 188 2.43 -0.44 -15.63
C LEU A 188 3.61 -0.59 -16.60
N ARG A 189 4.83 -0.70 -16.08
CA ARG A 189 6.04 -0.95 -16.86
C ARG A 189 5.93 -2.27 -17.62
N ASP A 190 5.56 -3.35 -16.95
CA ASP A 190 5.41 -4.68 -17.57
C ASP A 190 4.31 -4.68 -18.65
N LEU A 191 3.15 -4.09 -18.35
CA LEU A 191 2.06 -3.96 -19.32
C LEU A 191 2.44 -3.10 -20.53
N SER A 192 3.15 -1.99 -20.32
CA SER A 192 3.58 -1.09 -21.40
C SER A 192 4.59 -1.72 -22.36
N GLY A 193 5.28 -2.78 -21.93
CA GLY A 193 6.11 -3.62 -22.80
C GLY A 193 5.31 -4.50 -23.76
N LEU A 194 4.01 -4.68 -23.52
CA LEU A 194 3.11 -5.53 -24.31
C LEU A 194 2.17 -4.75 -25.26
N GLY A 195 2.02 -3.44 -25.04
CA GLY A 195 1.18 -2.57 -25.87
C GLY A 195 0.99 -1.16 -25.31
N ARG A 196 0.06 -0.42 -25.92
CA ARG A 196 -0.37 0.90 -25.44
C ARG A 196 -1.34 0.74 -24.27
N ILE A 197 -1.04 1.39 -23.15
CA ILE A 197 -1.87 1.37 -21.95
C ILE A 197 -2.51 2.74 -21.79
N THR A 198 -3.84 2.78 -21.64
CA THR A 198 -4.57 3.97 -21.20
C THR A 198 -5.01 3.74 -19.76
N VAL A 199 -4.38 4.45 -18.83
CA VAL A 199 -4.73 4.40 -17.42
C VAL A 199 -5.89 5.35 -17.17
N VAL A 200 -6.93 4.90 -16.48
CA VAL A 200 -8.16 5.65 -16.21
C VAL A 200 -8.43 5.73 -14.70
N PRO A 201 -9.06 6.83 -14.22
CA PRO A 201 -9.51 6.92 -12.84
C PRO A 201 -10.40 5.75 -12.41
N ALA A 202 -10.41 5.43 -11.12
CA ALA A 202 -11.18 4.33 -10.55
C ALA A 202 -12.68 4.41 -10.88
N GLY A 203 -13.23 5.63 -10.96
CA GLY A 203 -14.65 5.90 -11.22
C GLY A 203 -15.05 5.91 -12.70
N THR A 204 -14.14 5.63 -13.64
CA THR A 204 -14.46 5.62 -15.09
C THR A 204 -15.51 4.56 -15.40
N THR A 205 -16.53 4.94 -16.16
CA THR A 205 -17.66 4.06 -16.49
C THR A 205 -17.29 3.03 -17.56
N ALA A 206 -18.00 1.90 -17.59
CA ALA A 206 -17.81 0.89 -18.63
C ALA A 206 -18.07 1.45 -20.04
N ALA A 207 -19.06 2.35 -20.18
CA ALA A 207 -19.36 3.01 -21.45
C ALA A 207 -18.18 3.84 -21.96
N GLU A 208 -17.55 4.63 -21.09
CA GLU A 208 -16.34 5.39 -21.43
C GLU A 208 -15.19 4.46 -21.83
N VAL A 209 -14.97 3.36 -21.10
CA VAL A 209 -13.94 2.37 -21.45
C VAL A 209 -14.20 1.74 -22.82
N ILE A 210 -15.45 1.31 -23.10
CA ILE A 210 -15.82 0.71 -24.39
C ILE A 210 -15.63 1.71 -25.53
N ALA A 211 -15.95 2.99 -25.32
CA ALA A 211 -15.75 4.04 -26.32
C ALA A 211 -14.27 4.22 -26.71
N MET A 212 -13.34 3.86 -25.82
CA MET A 212 -11.90 3.87 -26.12
C MET A 212 -11.47 2.71 -27.05
N ARG A 213 -12.34 1.72 -27.30
CA ARG A 213 -12.10 0.51 -28.12
C ARG A 213 -10.82 -0.25 -27.75
N PRO A 214 -10.63 -0.63 -26.47
CA PRO A 214 -9.48 -1.44 -26.08
C PRO A 214 -9.61 -2.88 -26.54
N ASP A 215 -8.48 -3.57 -26.64
CA ASP A 215 -8.38 -5.02 -26.84
C ASP A 215 -8.54 -5.79 -25.52
N GLY A 216 -8.40 -5.11 -24.37
CA GLY A 216 -8.57 -5.70 -23.04
C GLY A 216 -8.61 -4.68 -21.92
N VAL A 217 -9.07 -5.12 -20.75
CA VAL A 217 -9.15 -4.30 -19.54
C VAL A 217 -8.28 -4.92 -18.44
N PHE A 218 -7.51 -4.07 -17.80
CA PHE A 218 -6.71 -4.42 -16.62
C PHE A 218 -7.27 -3.74 -15.36
N LEU A 219 -7.36 -4.49 -14.28
CA LEU A 219 -7.82 -4.04 -12.97
C LEU A 219 -6.65 -4.08 -12.00
N SER A 220 -6.15 -2.92 -11.57
CA SER A 220 -4.93 -2.84 -10.76
C SER A 220 -5.10 -3.34 -9.32
N ASN A 221 -3.98 -3.41 -8.61
CA ASN A 221 -3.98 -3.43 -7.16
C ASN A 221 -4.53 -2.11 -6.58
N GLY A 222 -4.79 -2.10 -5.28
CA GLY A 222 -5.24 -0.92 -4.56
C GLY A 222 -5.36 -1.16 -3.05
N PRO A 223 -5.65 -0.12 -2.27
CA PRO A 223 -5.86 -0.21 -0.82
C PRO A 223 -7.34 -0.41 -0.46
N GLY A 224 -7.58 -0.67 0.81
CA GLY A 224 -8.90 -0.59 1.43
C GLY A 224 -9.81 -1.78 1.15
N ASP A 225 -11.08 -1.57 1.46
CA ASP A 225 -12.11 -2.61 1.43
C ASP A 225 -12.80 -2.69 0.05
N PRO A 226 -12.68 -3.82 -0.69
CA PRO A 226 -13.37 -4.00 -1.96
C PRO A 226 -14.89 -3.84 -1.85
N ALA A 227 -15.49 -3.99 -0.67
CA ALA A 227 -16.92 -3.78 -0.45
C ALA A 227 -17.36 -2.34 -0.76
N GLN A 228 -16.49 -1.36 -0.51
CA GLN A 228 -16.78 0.07 -0.67
C GLN A 228 -16.60 0.59 -2.11
N VAL A 229 -15.94 -0.18 -2.97
CA VAL A 229 -15.64 0.21 -4.36
C VAL A 229 -16.76 -0.25 -5.31
N GLY A 230 -18.01 0.01 -4.95
CA GLY A 230 -19.20 -0.50 -5.65
C GLY A 230 -19.33 -0.01 -7.10
N TYR A 231 -18.86 1.20 -7.38
CA TYR A 231 -18.82 1.75 -8.74
C TYR A 231 -17.94 0.93 -9.69
N ALA A 232 -16.79 0.44 -9.22
CA ALA A 232 -15.90 -0.38 -10.01
C ALA A 232 -16.53 -1.75 -10.29
N VAL A 233 -17.19 -2.35 -9.29
CA VAL A 233 -17.92 -3.62 -9.47
C VAL A 233 -19.01 -3.50 -10.54
N ALA A 234 -19.76 -2.39 -10.54
CA ALA A 234 -20.77 -2.12 -11.57
C ALA A 234 -20.15 -2.02 -12.96
N ALA A 235 -19.07 -1.24 -13.11
CA ALA A 235 -18.37 -1.09 -14.39
C ALA A 235 -17.78 -2.43 -14.88
N ILE A 236 -17.12 -3.19 -14.00
CA ILE A 236 -16.54 -4.51 -14.34
C ILE A 236 -17.63 -5.45 -14.84
N ARG A 237 -18.80 -5.50 -14.16
CA ARG A 237 -19.92 -6.35 -14.57
C ARG A 237 -20.39 -6.06 -15.99
N GLU A 238 -20.39 -4.79 -16.39
CA GLU A 238 -20.76 -4.38 -17.75
C GLU A 238 -19.69 -4.69 -18.81
N LEU A 239 -18.42 -4.80 -18.41
CA LEU A 239 -17.29 -5.13 -19.29
C LEU A 239 -17.13 -6.63 -19.52
N LEU A 240 -17.57 -7.46 -18.56
CA LEU A 240 -17.51 -8.92 -18.67
C LEU A 240 -18.32 -9.43 -19.86
N GLY A 241 -17.73 -10.39 -20.59
CA GLY A 241 -18.30 -10.96 -21.81
C GLY A 241 -18.13 -10.09 -23.06
N LYS A 242 -17.65 -8.84 -22.92
CA LYS A 242 -17.37 -7.94 -24.06
C LYS A 242 -15.88 -7.82 -24.36
N LEU A 243 -15.05 -7.84 -23.30
CA LEU A 243 -13.60 -7.67 -23.38
C LEU A 243 -12.89 -8.69 -22.47
N PRO A 244 -11.65 -9.11 -22.80
CA PRO A 244 -10.79 -9.79 -21.85
C PRO A 244 -10.53 -8.91 -20.63
N VAL A 245 -10.69 -9.47 -19.43
CA VAL A 245 -10.47 -8.77 -18.16
C VAL A 245 -9.43 -9.52 -17.33
N PHE A 246 -8.41 -8.80 -16.86
CA PHE A 246 -7.39 -9.34 -15.96
C PHE A 246 -7.26 -8.46 -14.73
N GLY A 247 -7.33 -9.05 -13.53
CA GLY A 247 -7.27 -8.33 -12.26
C GLY A 247 -6.20 -8.85 -11.31
N ILE A 248 -5.52 -7.94 -10.62
CA ILE A 248 -4.46 -8.22 -9.64
C ILE A 248 -4.86 -7.65 -8.28
N CYS A 249 -4.68 -8.43 -7.19
CA CYS A 249 -4.94 -8.00 -5.81
C CYS A 249 -6.37 -7.45 -5.64
N LEU A 250 -6.55 -6.14 -5.42
CA LEU A 250 -7.88 -5.51 -5.37
C LEU A 250 -8.67 -5.76 -6.66
N GLY A 251 -8.04 -5.66 -7.83
CA GLY A 251 -8.69 -5.98 -9.11
C GLY A 251 -9.20 -7.43 -9.19
N HIS A 252 -8.49 -8.39 -8.57
CA HIS A 252 -8.98 -9.76 -8.46
C HIS A 252 -10.23 -9.84 -7.56
N GLN A 253 -10.20 -9.18 -6.40
CA GLN A 253 -11.34 -9.13 -5.49
C GLN A 253 -12.57 -8.48 -6.12
N LEU A 254 -12.40 -7.35 -6.82
CA LEU A 254 -13.48 -6.65 -7.50
C LEU A 254 -14.06 -7.49 -8.65
N LEU A 255 -13.21 -8.22 -9.38
CA LEU A 255 -13.64 -9.18 -10.39
C LEU A 255 -14.47 -10.31 -9.76
N CYS A 256 -14.01 -10.90 -8.65
CA CYS A 256 -14.76 -11.91 -7.89
C CYS A 256 -16.13 -11.38 -7.45
N ARG A 257 -16.21 -10.15 -6.94
CA ARG A 257 -17.49 -9.51 -6.57
C ARG A 257 -18.40 -9.26 -7.77
N ALA A 258 -17.84 -8.87 -8.91
CA ALA A 258 -18.62 -8.62 -10.12
C ALA A 258 -19.35 -9.87 -10.61
N ILE A 259 -18.74 -11.06 -10.43
CA ILE A 259 -19.33 -12.37 -10.76
C ILE A 259 -20.13 -13.00 -9.60
N GLY A 260 -20.39 -12.27 -8.53
CA GLY A 260 -21.24 -12.71 -7.42
C GLY A 260 -20.53 -13.45 -6.28
N GLY A 261 -19.20 -13.42 -6.24
CA GLY A 261 -18.43 -13.88 -5.08
C GLY A 261 -18.40 -12.86 -3.95
N ASP A 262 -18.14 -13.34 -2.74
CA ASP A 262 -18.00 -12.51 -1.53
C ASP A 262 -16.52 -12.28 -1.17
N THR A 263 -16.30 -11.24 -0.36
CA THR A 263 -14.99 -10.90 0.21
C THR A 263 -15.11 -10.74 1.71
N PHE A 264 -14.05 -11.11 2.44
CA PHE A 264 -13.98 -10.91 3.89
C PHE A 264 -12.60 -10.41 4.28
N LYS A 265 -12.53 -9.68 5.39
CA LYS A 265 -11.28 -9.18 5.94
C LYS A 265 -10.51 -10.32 6.61
N LEU A 266 -9.25 -10.49 6.22
CA LEU A 266 -8.32 -11.42 6.87
C LEU A 266 -7.90 -10.88 8.23
N ALA A 267 -7.54 -11.77 9.17
CA ALA A 267 -7.10 -11.37 10.50
C ALA A 267 -5.91 -10.38 10.45
N PHE A 268 -4.87 -10.67 9.66
CA PHE A 268 -3.69 -9.80 9.51
C PHE A 268 -3.19 -9.67 8.05
N GLY A 269 -3.88 -10.30 7.10
CA GLY A 269 -3.53 -10.25 5.68
C GLY A 269 -2.27 -11.03 5.29
N HIS A 270 -1.83 -10.87 4.04
CA HIS A 270 -0.63 -11.52 3.50
C HIS A 270 0.33 -10.44 2.98
N HIS A 271 1.38 -10.12 3.74
CA HIS A 271 2.35 -9.10 3.39
C HIS A 271 3.77 -9.68 3.47
N GLY A 272 4.36 -9.98 2.32
CA GLY A 272 5.66 -10.64 2.27
C GLY A 272 6.07 -11.02 0.86
N GLY A 273 7.35 -11.34 0.68
CA GLY A 273 7.93 -11.80 -0.59
C GLY A 273 8.14 -13.31 -0.67
N ASN A 274 7.57 -14.08 0.27
CA ASN A 274 7.86 -15.50 0.46
C ASN A 274 6.60 -16.38 0.59
N HIS A 275 5.46 -15.92 0.07
CA HIS A 275 4.19 -16.66 0.15
C HIS A 275 4.11 -17.69 -1.00
N PRO A 276 4.12 -19.01 -0.71
CA PRO A 276 4.00 -20.02 -1.76
C PRO A 276 2.57 -20.03 -2.32
N VAL A 277 2.44 -20.03 -3.65
CA VAL A 277 1.15 -20.17 -4.35
C VAL A 277 1.27 -21.34 -5.32
N ARG A 278 0.32 -22.29 -5.25
CA ARG A 278 0.25 -23.44 -6.15
C ARG A 278 -0.75 -23.16 -7.27
N HIS A 279 -0.36 -23.44 -8.50
CA HIS A 279 -1.31 -23.56 -9.61
C HIS A 279 -1.94 -24.95 -9.54
N GLU A 280 -3.23 -25.02 -9.19
CA GLU A 280 -3.96 -26.29 -8.99
C GLU A 280 -4.25 -27.05 -10.29
N THR A 281 -4.15 -26.38 -11.45
CA THR A 281 -4.52 -26.94 -12.76
C THR A 281 -3.30 -27.28 -13.62
N THR A 282 -3.17 -28.57 -13.95
CA THR A 282 -2.50 -29.09 -15.18
C THR A 282 -3.32 -28.82 -16.41
#